data_AF-A0A831SN45-F1
#
_entry.id   AF-A0A831SN45-F1
#
_cell.length_a   1.000
_cell.length_b   1.000
_cell.length_c   1.000
_cell.angle_alpha   90.00
_cell.angle_beta   90.00
_cell.angle_gamma   90.00
#
_symmetry.space_group_name_H-M   'P 1'
#
loop_
_entity.id
_entity.type
_entity.pdbx_description
1 polymer ?
#
loop_
_entity_poly.entity_id
_entity_poly.type
_entity_poly.pdbx_seq_one_letter_code
_entity_poly.pdbx_strand_id
1 'polypeptide(L)' 'MAERVKDMSKNVEQVIRHEHVSLQQPSELKISLNRGQRGSYGWEIQYSNVDIEKILETIKKVDRELRARYIEDGQ' A
#
# COMPACT_ATOMS: atom_id res chain seq x y z
N MET A 1 12.69 48.46 -53.77
CA MET A 1 12.75 48.47 -52.30
C MET A 1 12.03 47.21 -51.82
N ALA A 2 12.77 46.19 -51.39
CA ALA A 2 12.20 44.93 -50.90
C ALA A 2 12.56 44.80 -49.43
N GLU A 3 11.57 45.00 -48.56
CA GLU A 3 11.73 44.97 -47.11
C GLU A 3 11.75 43.51 -46.64
N ARG A 4 12.91 43.07 -46.14
CA ARG A 4 13.13 41.75 -45.57
C ARG A 4 12.30 41.62 -44.28
N VAL A 5 11.28 40.76 -44.29
CA VAL A 5 10.59 40.33 -43.07
C VAL A 5 11.57 39.52 -42.24
N LYS A 6 12.05 40.11 -41.13
CA LYS A 6 12.93 39.46 -40.16
C LYS A 6 12.15 38.42 -39.37
N ASP A 7 12.68 37.20 -39.45
CA ASP A 7 12.61 36.08 -38.53
C ASP A 7 11.97 36.38 -37.17
N MET A 8 10.83 35.73 -36.91
CA MET A 8 10.24 35.60 -35.58
C MET A 8 10.05 34.12 -35.24
N SER A 9 11.13 33.35 -35.33
CA SER A 9 11.18 32.00 -34.76
C SER A 9 11.30 32.14 -33.23
N LYS A 10 10.17 32.44 -32.56
CA LYS A 10 10.11 32.38 -31.09
C LYS A 10 10.40 30.94 -30.68
N ASN A 11 11.56 30.71 -30.08
CA ASN A 11 11.89 29.44 -29.43
C ASN A 11 10.83 29.17 -28.35
N VAL A 12 9.93 28.23 -28.62
CA VAL A 12 8.93 27.77 -27.65
C VAL A 12 9.59 26.66 -26.85
N GLU A 13 9.97 26.95 -25.61
CA GLU A 13 10.44 25.92 -24.68
C GLU A 13 9.24 25.09 -24.20
N GLN A 14 9.13 23.87 -24.69
CA GLN A 14 8.14 22.91 -24.23
C GLN A 14 8.62 22.26 -22.93
N VAL A 15 7.92 22.53 -21.82
CA VAL A 15 8.22 21.95 -20.51
C VAL A 15 7.18 20.87 -20.20
N ILE A 16 7.62 19.61 -20.09
CA ILE A 16 6.77 18.49 -19.67
C ILE A 16 6.99 18.25 -18.16
N ARG A 17 5.95 18.47 -17.35
CA ARG A 17 5.97 18.19 -15.91
C ARG A 17 5.36 16.81 -15.66
N HIS A 18 6.09 15.96 -14.94
CA HIS A 18 5.58 14.68 -14.47
C HIS A 18 5.24 14.82 -12.97
N GLU A 19 3.95 14.92 -12.66
CA GLU A 19 3.47 14.90 -11.28
C GLU A 19 3.28 13.47 -10.81
N HIS A 20 4.08 13.06 -9.82
CA HIS A 20 3.94 11.76 -9.17
C HIS A 20 3.09 11.93 -7.90
N VAL A 21 1.82 11.53 -7.98
CA VAL A 21 0.95 11.38 -6.80
C VAL A 21 1.01 9.93 -6.34
N SER A 22 1.52 9.73 -5.12
CA SER A 22 1.35 8.48 -4.40
C SER A 22 0.02 8.56 -3.65
N LEU A 23 -1.04 8.02 -4.23
CA LEU A 23 -2.27 7.76 -3.47
C LEU A 23 -1.92 6.79 -2.35
N GLN A 24 -2.08 7.19 -1.09
CA GLN A 24 -1.97 6.27 0.04
C GLN A 24 -2.96 5.14 -0.23
N GLN A 25 -2.45 3.95 -0.55
CA GLN A 25 -3.29 2.77 -0.67
C GLN A 25 -4.03 2.59 0.65
N PRO A 26 -5.34 2.26 0.63
CA PRO A 26 -6.05 1.93 1.85
C PRO A 26 -5.28 0.82 2.58
N SER A 27 -5.20 0.96 3.90
CA SER A 27 -4.57 -0.03 4.78
C SER A 27 -5.31 -1.37 4.65
N GLU A 28 -4.88 -2.23 3.74
CA GLU A 28 -5.50 -3.51 3.45
C GLU A 28 -5.05 -4.52 4.50
N LEU A 29 -5.99 -5.00 5.33
CA LEU A 29 -5.76 -6.12 6.23
C LEU A 29 -5.94 -7.41 5.43
N LYS A 30 -4.89 -8.23 5.38
CA LYS A 30 -4.91 -9.55 4.75
C LYS A 30 -4.56 -10.62 5.77
N ILE A 31 -5.35 -11.69 5.80
CA ILE A 31 -5.14 -12.83 6.70
C ILE A 31 -5.06 -14.10 5.83
N SER A 32 -3.97 -14.85 5.97
CA SER A 32 -3.75 -16.10 5.24
C SER A 32 -3.61 -17.26 6.22
N LEU A 33 -4.34 -18.36 6.01
CA LEU A 33 -4.14 -19.60 6.77
C LEU A 33 -2.92 -20.34 6.22
N ASN A 34 -1.93 -20.57 7.06
CA ASN A 34 -0.70 -21.26 6.72
C ASN A 34 -0.60 -22.60 7.46
N ARG A 35 -0.16 -23.64 6.77
CA ARG A 35 0.16 -24.94 7.38
C ARG A 35 1.61 -24.91 7.86
N GLY A 36 1.82 -24.99 9.17
CA GLY A 36 3.12 -25.06 9.82
C GLY A 36 3.87 -26.37 9.56
N GLN A 37 5.19 -26.34 9.73
CA GLN A 37 6.11 -27.44 9.39
C GLN A 37 5.82 -28.76 10.13
N ARG A 38 5.21 -28.72 11.32
CA ARG A 38 4.89 -29.92 12.12
C ARG A 38 3.43 -30.36 12.00
N GLY A 39 2.73 -29.91 10.97
CA GLY A 39 1.32 -30.24 10.72
C GLY A 39 0.31 -29.40 11.50
N SER A 40 0.77 -28.44 12.31
CA SER A 40 -0.10 -27.44 12.93
C SER A 40 -0.57 -26.42 11.89
N TYR A 41 -1.77 -25.88 12.05
CA TYR A 41 -2.23 -24.71 11.30
C TYR A 41 -1.92 -23.43 12.08
N GLY A 42 -1.62 -22.35 11.37
CA GLY A 42 -1.44 -21.00 11.91
C GLY A 42 -1.90 -19.96 10.89
N TRP A 43 -1.76 -18.68 11.22
CA TRP A 43 -2.18 -17.58 10.35
C TRP A 43 -1.05 -16.56 10.18
N GLU A 44 -0.95 -16.02 8.97
CA GLU A 44 -0.16 -14.84 8.65
C GLU A 44 -1.09 -13.64 8.55
N ILE A 45 -0.78 -12.57 9.30
CA ILE A 45 -1.53 -11.33 9.34
C ILE A 45 -0.67 -10.25 8.71
N GLN A 46 -1.11 -9.69 7.58
CA GLN A 46 -0.49 -8.56 6.91
C GLN A 46 -1.37 -7.33 7.08
N TYR A 47 -0.79 -6.24 7.57
CA TYR A 47 -1.51 -4.98 7.74
C TYR A 47 -0.56 -3.81 7.48
N SER A 48 -0.93 -2.96 6.51
CA SER A 48 -0.14 -1.80 6.10
C SER A 48 -0.71 -0.53 6.73
N ASN A 49 0.07 0.18 7.55
CA ASN A 49 -0.29 1.50 8.08
C ASN A 49 0.98 2.36 8.19
N VAL A 50 0.82 3.69 8.27
CA VAL A 50 1.94 4.61 8.55
C VAL A 50 2.32 4.64 10.03
N ASP A 51 1.38 4.26 10.89
CA ASP A 51 1.51 4.29 12.34
C ASP A 51 1.79 2.89 12.90
N ILE A 52 2.98 2.72 13.49
CA ILE A 52 3.41 1.44 14.06
C ILE A 52 2.58 0.99 15.25
N GLU A 53 2.09 1.92 16.08
CA GLU A 53 1.27 1.58 17.25
C GLU A 53 -0.05 0.97 16.80
N LYS A 54 -0.68 1.58 15.77
CA LYS A 54 -1.88 1.03 15.13
C LYS A 54 -1.64 -0.31 14.47
N ILE A 55 -0.47 -0.53 13.88
CA ILE A 55 -0.12 -1.84 13.31
C ILE A 55 -0.13 -2.90 14.40
N LEU A 56 0.59 -2.66 15.48
CA LEU A 56 0.73 -3.61 16.58
C LEU A 56 -0.61 -3.87 17.27
N GLU A 57 -1.40 -2.82 17.52
CA GLU A 57 -2.74 -2.94 18.10
C GLU A 57 -3.66 -3.79 17.21
N THR A 58 -3.67 -3.51 15.89
CA THR A 58 -4.52 -4.23 14.93
C THR A 58 -4.12 -5.70 14.84
N ILE A 59 -2.82 -6.01 14.69
CA ILE A 59 -2.34 -7.39 14.62
C ILE A 59 -2.70 -8.15 15.89
N LYS A 60 -2.50 -7.54 17.07
CA LYS A 60 -2.83 -8.17 18.36
C LYS A 60 -4.33 -8.45 18.49
N LYS A 61 -5.17 -7.52 18.06
CA LYS A 61 -6.64 -7.68 18.08
C LYS A 61 -7.08 -8.84 17.18
N VAL A 62 -6.55 -8.88 15.96
CA VAL A 62 -6.88 -9.93 14.97
C VAL A 62 -6.42 -11.30 15.46
N ASP A 63 -5.18 -11.43 15.96
CA ASP A 63 -4.67 -12.70 16.49
C ASP A 63 -5.56 -13.23 17.63
N ARG A 64 -5.96 -12.35 18.57
CA ARG A 64 -6.85 -12.73 19.67
C ARG A 64 -8.19 -13.26 19.17
N GLU A 65 -8.78 -12.59 18.18
CA GLU A 65 -10.08 -12.98 17.64
C GLU A 65 -10.02 -14.30 16.87
N LEU A 66 -8.92 -14.54 16.13
CA LEU A 66 -8.68 -15.81 15.45
C LEU A 66 -8.51 -16.96 16.46
N ARG A 67 -7.77 -16.74 17.55
CA ARG A 67 -7.63 -17.76 18.62
C ARG A 67 -8.97 -18.08 19.28
N ALA A 68 -9.73 -17.06 19.66
CA ALA A 68 -11.02 -17.25 20.31
C ALA A 68 -11.98 -18.07 19.43
N ARG A 69 -12.07 -17.72 18.14
CA ARG A 69 -13.02 -18.37 17.22
C ARG A 69 -12.62 -19.78 16.77
N TYR A 70 -11.32 -20.05 16.64
CA TYR A 70 -10.84 -21.27 15.97
C TYR A 70 -10.02 -22.20 16.85
N ILE A 71 -9.54 -21.75 18.01
CA ILE A 71 -8.78 -22.57 18.96
C ILE A 71 -9.57 -22.81 20.23
N GLU A 72 -10.18 -21.78 20.82
CA GLU A 72 -10.87 -21.92 22.11
C GLU A 72 -12.26 -22.56 21.99
N ASP A 73 -13.00 -22.30 20.91
CA ASP A 73 -14.31 -22.94 20.65
C ASP A 73 -14.22 -24.44 20.26
N GLY A 74 -12.99 -24.96 20.08
CA GLY A 74 -12.72 -26.33 19.63
C GLY A 74 -12.31 -27.31 20.74
N GLN A 75 -12.35 -26.91 22.02
CA GLN A 75 -12.02 -27.75 23.17
C GLN A 75 -13.24 -28.21 23.96
#